data_AF-A0A9W9JLL0-F1
#
_entry.id   AF-A0A9W9JLL0-F1
#
_cell.length_a   1.000
_cell.length_b   1.000
_cell.length_c   1.000
_cell.angle_alpha   90.00
_cell.angle_beta   90.00
_cell.angle_gamma   90.00
#
_symmetry.space_group_name_H-M   'P 1'
#
loop_
_entity.id
_entity.type
_entity.pdbx_description
1 polymer ?
#
loop_
_entity_poly.entity_id
_entity_poly.type
_entity_poly.pdbx_seq_one_letter_code
_entity_poly.pdbx_strand_id
1 'polypeptide(L)'
;NLQVAIDVSGNGQLPWPASTEPDSPTLFHDITLFLTSESHNFTISNGTNPTSNTSYVGPVLDLEPSSTVKHVNWIWPECLVGDGSDSEDSARGAYNISMHQSFRWNGTDYYTVFDLPISVTNSIPESDRIDCDLLENKLLSAAEIGESSDSLPGQPWVEGRAAVSSPDSTGTGNQGHLGFKRVAGLAIVTMAILHFLADPDVDIKLPTLSLPMTLFSASRRVLRYRIARALIIIFTIWNLAEIHLIQHRIYEADYTVLRRRPQKPERIYIASINWNNELVLRSHWSKALTQLILKLGPENVFISIYESGSYDNTKGALRELDWELDRMRVPRNITLSPVTHEDEIAAPPRGEGWIRTPDGKKQLRRVPYLARIRNLSLLPLQDLARQGITFDKILFLNDVVFTPNDVLKLLDTNDGEYGAACSLDFSKPPNYYDTFALRDSNGHEPIMQTWPYFGSTASRHAIKKMSPVPVSSCWNGMVAMPASPFIARPPLRFRGIPDSLASYHLEGSECCLIHTDNPLTVEKGVYLNPLVRVGYSGAAYTAVHPMMNWLSVGRILEGLWTNRLRRLGITSWLKEEVVRRRVERWRALSARNEEYGKLCIITEMQILHRYGWAHV
;
A
#
# COMPACT_ATOMS: atom_id res chain seq x y z
N ASN A 1 -3.65 -30.35 -7.47
CA ASN A 1 -5.06 -29.94 -7.31
C ASN A 1 -5.14 -28.42 -7.35
N LEU A 2 -6.27 -27.90 -7.82
CA LEU A 2 -6.65 -26.51 -7.65
C LEU A 2 -7.25 -26.36 -6.25
N GLN A 3 -6.69 -25.45 -5.44
CA GLN A 3 -7.16 -25.16 -4.09
C GLN A 3 -7.71 -23.73 -4.06
N VAL A 4 -9.00 -23.60 -3.75
CA VAL A 4 -9.67 -22.30 -3.61
C VAL A 4 -10.28 -22.23 -2.20
N ALA A 5 -10.04 -21.14 -1.49
CA ALA A 5 -10.64 -20.87 -0.20
C ALA A 5 -11.59 -19.68 -0.34
N ILE A 6 -12.87 -19.87 0.02
CA ILE A 6 -13.92 -18.86 -0.15
C ILE A 6 -14.54 -18.55 1.21
N ASP A 7 -14.42 -17.31 1.68
CA ASP A 7 -15.16 -16.85 2.86
C ASP A 7 -16.57 -16.40 2.46
N VAL A 8 -17.58 -17.13 2.92
CA VAL A 8 -19.00 -16.90 2.61
C VAL A 8 -19.73 -16.09 3.69
N SER A 9 -19.02 -15.65 4.74
CA SER A 9 -19.61 -14.77 5.77
C SER A 9 -19.59 -13.28 5.41
N GLY A 10 -18.86 -12.91 4.35
CA GLY A 10 -18.64 -11.52 3.96
C GLY A 10 -17.81 -10.77 4.99
N ASN A 11 -18.45 -9.88 5.75
CA ASN A 11 -17.86 -9.15 6.89
C ASN A 11 -18.26 -9.76 8.24
N GLY A 12 -18.65 -11.04 8.26
CA GLY A 12 -19.17 -11.74 9.44
C GLY A 12 -20.65 -11.49 9.74
N GLN A 13 -21.38 -10.80 8.83
CA GLN A 13 -22.79 -10.45 9.03
C GLN A 13 -23.76 -11.27 8.18
N LEU A 14 -23.27 -12.11 7.25
CA LEU A 14 -24.15 -12.99 6.50
C LEU A 14 -24.55 -14.19 7.38
N PRO A 15 -25.85 -14.53 7.42
CA PRO A 15 -26.30 -15.69 8.18
C PRO A 15 -25.65 -16.95 7.62
N TRP A 16 -25.01 -17.71 8.51
CA TRP A 16 -24.35 -18.97 8.15
C TRP A 16 -24.66 -20.06 9.19
N PRO A 17 -25.04 -21.28 8.76
CA PRO A 17 -25.40 -21.69 7.39
C PRO A 17 -26.59 -20.91 6.81
N ALA A 18 -26.67 -20.71 5.49
CA ALA A 18 -27.75 -19.93 4.87
C ALA A 18 -29.17 -20.43 5.22
N SER A 19 -29.30 -21.71 5.59
CA SER A 19 -30.55 -22.34 6.04
C SER A 19 -31.01 -21.90 7.43
N THR A 20 -30.19 -21.23 8.25
CA THR A 20 -30.59 -20.80 9.60
C THR A 20 -31.53 -19.60 9.57
N GLU A 21 -31.44 -18.76 8.54
CA GLU A 21 -32.26 -17.56 8.37
C GLU A 21 -32.71 -17.41 6.89
N PRO A 22 -33.61 -18.29 6.41
CA PRO A 22 -34.00 -18.33 4.98
C PRO A 22 -34.73 -17.05 4.52
N ASP A 23 -35.30 -16.30 5.46
CA ASP A 23 -36.00 -15.03 5.23
C ASP A 23 -35.08 -13.81 5.34
N SER A 24 -33.76 -14.01 5.55
CA SER A 24 -32.82 -12.90 5.62
C SER A 24 -32.92 -12.03 4.34
N PRO A 25 -32.92 -10.69 4.47
CA PRO A 25 -32.90 -9.80 3.32
C PRO A 25 -31.59 -9.95 2.51
N THR A 26 -30.55 -10.55 3.09
CA THR A 26 -29.28 -10.80 2.42
C THR A 26 -28.73 -12.19 2.77
N LEU A 27 -28.55 -13.06 1.76
CA LEU A 27 -28.01 -14.42 1.93
C LEU A 27 -27.49 -14.97 0.60
N PHE A 28 -26.61 -15.98 0.64
CA PHE A 28 -26.22 -16.75 -0.55
C PHE A 28 -27.21 -17.88 -0.81
N HIS A 29 -27.69 -17.98 -2.05
CA HIS A 29 -28.47 -19.14 -2.52
C HIS A 29 -27.54 -20.25 -2.99
N ASP A 30 -26.54 -19.90 -3.80
CA ASP A 30 -25.58 -20.85 -4.36
C ASP A 30 -24.27 -20.17 -4.79
N ILE A 31 -23.18 -20.94 -4.76
CA ILE A 31 -21.89 -20.58 -5.34
C ILE A 31 -21.41 -21.76 -6.17
N THR A 32 -21.31 -21.55 -7.48
CA THR A 32 -20.78 -22.52 -8.43
C THR A 32 -19.49 -22.01 -9.06
N LEU A 33 -18.60 -22.94 -9.40
CA LEU A 33 -17.26 -22.65 -9.88
C LEU A 33 -17.02 -23.39 -11.19
N PHE A 34 -16.46 -22.66 -12.15
CA PHE A 34 -16.04 -23.17 -13.44
C PHE A 34 -14.61 -22.73 -13.74
N LEU A 35 -13.93 -23.49 -14.59
CA LEU A 35 -12.63 -23.14 -15.12
C LEU A 35 -12.76 -22.91 -16.63
N THR A 36 -12.69 -21.65 -17.07
CA THR A 36 -13.00 -21.24 -18.45
C THR A 36 -11.77 -20.69 -19.17
N SER A 37 -11.59 -21.04 -20.43
CA SER A 37 -10.61 -20.48 -21.36
C SER A 37 -11.29 -20.17 -22.70
N GLU A 38 -10.51 -19.77 -23.71
CA GLU A 38 -11.04 -19.59 -25.07
C GLU A 38 -11.54 -20.90 -25.70
N SER A 39 -11.04 -22.05 -25.25
CA SER A 39 -11.30 -23.37 -25.84
C SER A 39 -11.91 -24.40 -24.90
N HIS A 40 -11.98 -24.13 -23.58
CA HIS A 40 -12.50 -25.06 -22.57
C HIS A 40 -13.35 -24.37 -21.50
N ASN A 41 -14.29 -25.09 -20.91
CA ASN A 41 -15.16 -24.71 -19.80
C ASN A 41 -15.43 -25.90 -18.88
N PHE A 42 -14.56 -26.13 -17.89
CA PHE A 42 -14.70 -27.25 -16.96
C PHE A 42 -15.55 -26.91 -15.73
N THR A 43 -16.38 -27.86 -15.32
CA THR A 43 -17.06 -27.79 -14.02
C THR A 43 -16.08 -28.07 -12.87
N ILE A 44 -15.93 -27.12 -11.95
CA ILE A 44 -15.25 -27.34 -10.66
C ILE A 44 -16.26 -27.79 -9.60
N SER A 45 -17.38 -27.07 -9.49
CA SER A 45 -18.53 -27.36 -8.60
C SER A 45 -19.80 -26.72 -9.15
N ASN A 46 -20.87 -27.49 -9.38
CA ASN A 46 -22.14 -27.00 -9.95
C ASN A 46 -23.38 -27.19 -9.05
N GLY A 47 -23.20 -27.35 -7.73
CA GLY A 47 -24.33 -27.44 -6.80
C GLY A 47 -25.03 -28.81 -6.77
N THR A 48 -24.53 -29.80 -7.52
CA THR A 48 -24.97 -31.20 -7.40
C THR A 48 -24.01 -32.04 -6.55
N ASN A 49 -24.54 -33.06 -5.85
CA ASN A 49 -23.72 -34.04 -5.12
C ASN A 49 -23.46 -35.26 -6.01
N PRO A 50 -22.20 -35.59 -6.38
CA PRO A 50 -21.92 -36.76 -7.19
C PRO A 50 -22.22 -38.05 -6.44
N THR A 51 -22.78 -39.02 -7.14
CA THR A 51 -23.01 -40.36 -6.62
C THR A 51 -21.76 -41.25 -6.67
N SER A 52 -20.77 -40.95 -7.53
CA SER A 52 -19.47 -41.62 -7.54
C SER A 52 -18.43 -40.89 -8.42
N ASN A 53 -17.53 -40.09 -7.84
CA ASN A 53 -16.15 -39.91 -8.31
C ASN A 53 -15.38 -38.92 -7.40
N THR A 54 -14.08 -39.15 -7.20
CA THR A 54 -13.22 -38.39 -6.27
C THR A 54 -12.74 -37.03 -6.79
N SER A 55 -13.17 -36.60 -7.99
CA SER A 55 -12.62 -35.41 -8.67
C SER A 55 -13.59 -34.22 -8.73
N TYR A 56 -14.87 -34.43 -8.42
CA TYR A 56 -15.88 -33.37 -8.42
C TYR A 56 -16.04 -32.81 -7.00
N VAL A 57 -16.09 -31.47 -6.88
CA VAL A 57 -16.33 -30.82 -5.59
C VAL A 57 -17.83 -30.59 -5.42
N GLY A 58 -18.41 -31.13 -4.34
CA GLY A 58 -19.81 -30.93 -3.98
C GLY A 58 -20.19 -29.45 -3.81
N PRO A 59 -21.48 -29.14 -3.58
CA PRO A 59 -21.97 -27.77 -3.46
C PRO A 59 -21.11 -26.94 -2.51
N VAL A 60 -20.58 -25.81 -2.98
CA VAL A 60 -19.56 -25.02 -2.25
C VAL A 60 -20.07 -24.62 -0.86
N LEU A 61 -21.34 -24.25 -0.76
CA LEU A 61 -21.97 -23.84 0.49
C LEU A 61 -22.08 -25.00 1.50
N ASP A 62 -22.16 -26.24 1.05
CA ASP A 62 -22.25 -27.42 1.92
C ASP A 62 -20.89 -27.92 2.39
N LEU A 63 -19.79 -27.43 1.80
CA LEU A 63 -18.44 -27.74 2.25
C LEU A 63 -18.25 -27.21 3.67
N GLU A 64 -17.67 -28.02 4.55
CA GLU A 64 -17.30 -27.62 5.92
C GLU A 64 -18.45 -26.87 6.64
N PRO A 65 -19.57 -27.54 6.97
CA PRO A 65 -20.80 -26.88 7.44
C PRO A 65 -20.61 -25.97 8.67
N SER A 66 -19.63 -26.29 9.53
CA SER A 66 -19.27 -25.54 10.73
C SER A 66 -18.30 -24.37 10.51
N SER A 67 -17.87 -24.13 9.27
CA SER A 67 -16.93 -23.08 8.87
C SER A 67 -17.59 -22.09 7.92
N THR A 68 -17.29 -20.80 8.07
CA THR A 68 -17.66 -19.78 7.07
C THR A 68 -16.66 -19.72 5.91
N VAL A 69 -15.52 -20.39 6.02
CA VAL A 69 -14.55 -20.56 4.93
C VAL A 69 -14.78 -21.92 4.29
N LYS A 70 -14.90 -21.94 2.96
CA LYS A 70 -15.14 -23.11 2.11
C LYS A 70 -13.88 -23.46 1.35
N HIS A 71 -13.29 -24.61 1.64
CA HIS A 71 -12.13 -25.11 0.92
C HIS A 71 -12.55 -26.03 -0.24
N VAL A 72 -12.45 -25.50 -1.46
CA VAL A 72 -12.62 -26.23 -2.71
C VAL A 72 -11.27 -26.84 -3.09
N ASN A 73 -11.21 -28.17 -3.15
CA ASN A 73 -10.01 -28.92 -3.53
C ASN A 73 -10.33 -29.78 -4.75
N TRP A 74 -10.11 -29.22 -5.94
CA TRP A 74 -10.46 -29.84 -7.21
C TRP A 74 -9.26 -30.49 -7.88
N ILE A 75 -9.44 -31.72 -8.38
CA ILE A 75 -8.37 -32.47 -9.02
C ILE A 75 -8.31 -32.05 -10.49
N TRP A 76 -7.13 -31.62 -10.95
CA TRP A 76 -6.92 -31.28 -12.36
C TRP A 76 -7.21 -32.49 -13.27
N PRO A 77 -8.00 -32.34 -14.33
CA PRO A 77 -8.34 -33.41 -15.27
C PRO A 77 -7.17 -33.78 -16.19
N GLU A 78 -7.33 -34.88 -16.93
CA GLU A 78 -6.25 -35.53 -17.68
C GLU A 78 -5.60 -34.61 -18.74
N CYS A 79 -6.39 -33.86 -19.52
CA CYS A 79 -5.88 -32.95 -20.54
C CYS A 79 -5.05 -31.77 -19.99
N LEU A 80 -5.11 -31.52 -18.68
CA LEU A 80 -4.28 -30.50 -18.02
C LEU A 80 -3.00 -31.08 -17.40
N VAL A 81 -2.71 -32.38 -17.54
CA VAL A 81 -1.43 -32.99 -17.13
C VAL A 81 -0.27 -32.42 -17.95
N GLY A 82 0.89 -32.23 -17.31
CA GLY A 82 2.08 -31.70 -17.96
C GLY A 82 2.75 -30.57 -17.18
N ASP A 83 3.75 -29.94 -17.80
CA ASP A 83 4.63 -28.94 -17.20
C ASP A 83 4.66 -27.66 -18.06
N GLY A 84 4.67 -26.47 -17.45
CA GLY A 84 4.72 -25.22 -18.21
C GLY A 84 3.45 -24.91 -19.00
N SER A 85 3.56 -24.02 -19.99
CA SER A 85 2.51 -23.70 -20.96
C SER A 85 2.85 -24.40 -22.28
N ASP A 86 2.48 -25.67 -22.42
CA ASP A 86 2.78 -26.39 -23.66
C ASP A 86 1.95 -25.84 -24.84
N SER A 87 2.41 -26.16 -26.05
CA SER A 87 2.12 -25.64 -27.41
C SER A 87 0.67 -25.22 -27.78
N GLU A 88 0.48 -24.67 -28.99
CA GLU A 88 -0.84 -24.23 -29.53
C GLU A 88 -2.00 -25.25 -29.41
N ASP A 89 -1.71 -26.54 -29.24
CA ASP A 89 -2.70 -27.62 -29.06
C ASP A 89 -2.82 -28.15 -27.60
N SER A 90 -2.17 -27.50 -26.63
CA SER A 90 -2.31 -27.87 -25.22
C SER A 90 -3.57 -27.27 -24.61
N ALA A 91 -4.31 -28.05 -23.82
CA ALA A 91 -5.37 -27.50 -22.98
C ALA A 91 -4.82 -26.60 -21.86
N ARG A 92 -3.51 -26.44 -21.71
CA ARG A 92 -2.89 -25.61 -20.65
C ARG A 92 -2.75 -24.16 -21.12
N GLY A 93 -2.62 -23.22 -20.18
CA GLY A 93 -2.45 -21.80 -20.52
C GLY A 93 -3.29 -20.85 -19.69
N ALA A 94 -3.87 -19.83 -20.32
CA ALA A 94 -4.67 -18.81 -19.66
C ALA A 94 -6.11 -19.33 -19.40
N TYR A 95 -6.56 -19.16 -18.16
CA TYR A 95 -7.88 -19.56 -17.71
C TYR A 95 -8.46 -18.50 -16.77
N ASN A 96 -9.78 -18.47 -16.63
CA ASN A 96 -10.47 -17.80 -15.54
C ASN A 96 -11.07 -18.86 -14.62
N ILE A 97 -10.93 -18.66 -13.30
CA ILE A 97 -11.82 -19.30 -12.34
C ILE A 97 -13.08 -18.44 -12.32
N SER A 98 -14.13 -18.90 -13.01
CA SER A 98 -15.41 -18.23 -13.11
C SER A 98 -16.28 -18.64 -11.92
N MET A 99 -16.51 -17.69 -11.01
CA MET A 99 -17.36 -17.87 -9.84
C MET A 99 -18.75 -17.30 -10.12
N HIS A 100 -19.72 -18.18 -10.16
CA HIS A 100 -21.12 -17.87 -10.40
C HIS A 100 -21.82 -17.85 -9.05
N GLN A 101 -22.37 -16.70 -8.68
CA GLN A 101 -22.99 -16.47 -7.38
C GLN A 101 -24.47 -16.15 -7.59
N SER A 102 -25.33 -16.92 -6.93
CA SER A 102 -26.74 -16.58 -6.76
C SER A 102 -26.96 -16.16 -5.32
N PHE A 103 -27.51 -14.96 -5.11
CA PHE A 103 -27.68 -14.42 -3.76
C PHE A 103 -28.84 -13.44 -3.69
N ARG A 104 -29.37 -13.26 -2.49
CA ARG A 104 -30.28 -12.17 -2.16
C ARG A 104 -29.49 -11.02 -1.57
N TRP A 105 -29.81 -9.80 -1.99
CA TRP A 105 -29.28 -8.58 -1.37
C TRP A 105 -30.40 -7.55 -1.22
N ASN A 106 -30.62 -7.11 0.01
CA ASN A 106 -31.68 -6.18 0.37
C ASN A 106 -33.07 -6.58 -0.18
N GLY A 107 -33.39 -7.87 -0.12
CA GLY A 107 -34.67 -8.44 -0.56
C GLY A 107 -34.79 -8.71 -2.07
N THR A 108 -33.77 -8.41 -2.87
CA THR A 108 -33.75 -8.67 -4.32
C THR A 108 -32.76 -9.78 -4.64
N ASP A 109 -33.17 -10.77 -5.45
CA ASP A 109 -32.30 -11.86 -5.88
C ASP A 109 -31.47 -11.44 -7.10
N TYR A 110 -30.17 -11.73 -7.06
CA TYR A 110 -29.19 -11.41 -8.08
C TYR A 110 -28.41 -12.66 -8.46
N TYR A 111 -27.92 -12.66 -9.71
CA TYR A 111 -26.98 -13.64 -10.22
C TYR A 111 -25.79 -12.90 -10.84
N THR A 112 -24.58 -13.26 -10.44
CA THR A 112 -23.36 -12.59 -10.89
C THR A 112 -22.29 -13.60 -11.28
N VAL A 113 -21.50 -13.26 -12.28
CA VAL A 113 -20.30 -14.00 -12.66
C VAL A 113 -19.09 -13.13 -12.37
N PHE A 114 -18.13 -13.67 -11.62
CA PHE A 114 -16.84 -13.06 -11.33
C PHE A 114 -15.72 -13.94 -11.88
N ASP A 115 -14.86 -13.35 -12.69
CA ASP A 115 -13.73 -14.08 -13.28
C ASP A 115 -12.42 -13.71 -12.59
N LEU A 116 -11.73 -14.73 -12.08
CA LEU A 116 -10.36 -14.61 -11.55
C LEU A 116 -9.36 -15.17 -12.57
N PRO A 117 -8.56 -14.32 -13.25
CA PRO A 117 -7.59 -14.81 -14.23
C PRO A 117 -6.45 -15.57 -13.56
N ILE A 118 -6.16 -16.75 -14.08
CA ILE A 118 -5.06 -17.64 -13.68
C ILE A 118 -4.31 -18.15 -14.92
N SER A 119 -3.15 -18.76 -14.70
CA SER A 119 -2.43 -19.47 -15.75
C SER A 119 -1.94 -20.83 -15.25
N VAL A 120 -2.32 -21.89 -15.96
CA VAL A 120 -1.95 -23.28 -15.64
C VAL A 120 -0.55 -23.55 -16.20
N THR A 121 0.47 -23.28 -15.39
CA THR A 121 1.89 -23.45 -15.76
C THR A 121 2.66 -24.40 -14.85
N ASN A 122 2.13 -24.72 -13.68
CA ASN A 122 2.77 -25.62 -12.72
C ASN A 122 2.74 -27.07 -13.21
N SER A 123 3.71 -27.86 -12.76
CA SER A 123 3.75 -29.30 -13.01
C SER A 123 2.50 -30.00 -12.45
N ILE A 124 1.81 -30.74 -13.31
CA ILE A 124 0.66 -31.59 -12.96
C ILE A 124 1.06 -33.02 -13.34
N PRO A 125 1.32 -33.91 -12.37
CA PRO A 125 1.83 -35.25 -12.64
C PRO A 125 0.75 -36.14 -13.26
N GLU A 126 1.17 -37.09 -14.09
CA GLU A 126 0.30 -38.16 -14.60
C GLU A 126 -0.14 -39.06 -13.43
N SER A 127 -1.45 -39.35 -13.36
CA SER A 127 -2.12 -40.11 -12.29
C SER A 127 -3.48 -40.57 -12.83
N ASP A 128 -4.17 -41.49 -12.15
CA ASP A 128 -5.58 -41.83 -12.41
C ASP A 128 -6.46 -40.57 -12.24
N ARG A 129 -6.62 -39.81 -13.33
CA ARG A 129 -7.37 -38.55 -13.41
C ARG A 129 -8.64 -38.77 -14.22
N ILE A 130 -9.58 -37.84 -14.09
CA ILE A 130 -10.83 -37.89 -14.83
C ILE A 130 -10.62 -37.34 -16.25
N ASP A 131 -11.27 -37.97 -17.21
CA ASP A 131 -11.36 -37.51 -18.59
C ASP A 131 -11.97 -36.09 -18.63
N CYS A 132 -11.37 -35.22 -19.44
CA CYS A 132 -11.82 -33.84 -19.59
C CYS A 132 -13.24 -33.75 -20.15
N ASP A 133 -13.64 -34.66 -21.03
CA ASP A 133 -14.97 -34.69 -21.65
C ASP A 133 -16.10 -34.86 -20.62
N LEU A 134 -15.78 -35.42 -19.43
CA LEU A 134 -16.75 -35.60 -18.35
C LEU A 134 -17.00 -34.33 -17.53
N LEU A 135 -16.11 -33.34 -17.63
CA LEU A 135 -16.19 -32.07 -16.92
C LEU A 135 -16.49 -30.88 -17.84
N GLU A 136 -16.28 -31.08 -19.14
CA GLU A 136 -16.46 -30.08 -20.18
C GLU A 136 -17.93 -29.66 -20.32
N ASN A 137 -18.16 -28.34 -20.29
CA ASN A 137 -19.44 -27.74 -20.57
C ASN A 137 -19.44 -27.11 -21.95
N LYS A 138 -20.63 -26.89 -22.50
CA LYS A 138 -20.78 -26.10 -23.73
C LYS A 138 -20.23 -24.69 -23.51
N LEU A 139 -19.28 -24.27 -24.34
CA LEU A 139 -18.81 -22.89 -24.41
C LEU A 139 -19.91 -21.98 -24.98
N LEU A 140 -20.13 -20.86 -24.32
CA LEU A 140 -21.00 -19.80 -24.81
C LEU A 140 -20.19 -18.85 -25.69
N SER A 141 -20.79 -18.37 -26.78
CA SER A 141 -20.17 -17.34 -27.61
C SER A 141 -20.10 -16.01 -26.87
N ALA A 142 -19.14 -15.16 -27.23
CA ALA A 142 -19.02 -13.81 -26.66
C ALA A 142 -20.30 -12.97 -26.85
N ALA A 143 -21.06 -13.21 -27.92
CA ALA A 143 -22.36 -12.56 -28.17
C ALA A 143 -23.43 -13.02 -27.17
N GLU A 144 -23.51 -14.33 -26.88
CA GLU A 144 -24.45 -14.88 -25.89
C GLU A 144 -24.11 -14.40 -24.46
N ILE A 145 -22.82 -14.29 -24.12
CA ILE A 145 -22.38 -13.74 -22.83
C ILE A 145 -22.75 -12.25 -22.73
N GLY A 146 -22.53 -11.47 -23.80
CA GLY A 146 -22.82 -10.05 -23.84
C GLY A 146 -24.32 -9.72 -23.70
N GLU A 147 -25.20 -10.50 -24.31
CA GLU A 147 -26.66 -10.34 -24.17
C GLU A 147 -27.17 -10.62 -22.74
N SER A 148 -26.42 -11.41 -21.95
CA SER A 148 -26.76 -11.74 -20.56
C SER A 148 -26.18 -10.78 -19.51
N SER A 149 -25.38 -9.80 -19.94
CA SER A 149 -24.63 -8.93 -19.02
C SER A 149 -25.43 -7.68 -18.63
N ASP A 150 -25.62 -7.48 -17.32
CA ASP A 150 -26.17 -6.26 -16.73
C ASP A 150 -25.27 -5.78 -15.58
N SER A 151 -25.36 -4.50 -15.24
CA SER A 151 -24.58 -3.89 -14.16
C SER A 151 -25.35 -3.94 -12.85
N LEU A 152 -24.71 -4.43 -11.79
CA LEU A 152 -25.28 -4.34 -10.44
C LEU A 152 -25.31 -2.88 -9.96
N PRO A 153 -26.31 -2.49 -9.15
CA PRO A 153 -26.40 -1.14 -8.59
C PRO A 153 -25.28 -0.79 -7.58
N GLY A 154 -24.46 -1.78 -7.18
CA GLY A 154 -23.29 -1.62 -6.32
C GLY A 154 -22.59 -2.96 -6.05
N GLN A 155 -21.48 -2.93 -5.31
CA GLN A 155 -20.85 -4.15 -4.79
C GLN A 155 -21.59 -4.60 -3.51
N PRO A 156 -22.27 -5.76 -3.51
CA PRO A 156 -23.20 -6.13 -2.43
C PRO A 156 -22.53 -6.34 -1.06
N TRP A 157 -21.23 -6.62 -1.06
CA TRP A 157 -20.47 -7.12 0.10
C TRP A 157 -19.53 -6.09 0.72
N VAL A 158 -19.51 -4.86 0.18
CA VAL A 158 -18.64 -3.77 0.62
C VAL A 158 -19.50 -2.52 0.82
N GLU A 159 -19.65 -2.05 2.06
CA GLU A 159 -20.27 -0.75 2.32
C GLU A 159 -19.33 0.37 1.84
N GLY A 160 -19.52 0.78 0.58
CA GLY A 160 -18.79 1.87 -0.04
C GLY A 160 -19.01 1.88 -1.54
N ARG A 161 -19.22 3.06 -2.14
CA ARG A 161 -19.30 3.21 -3.61
C ARG A 161 -18.00 2.75 -4.26
N ALA A 162 -17.96 1.48 -4.66
CA ALA A 162 -17.02 0.98 -5.64
C ALA A 162 -17.49 1.44 -7.02
N ALA A 163 -16.73 2.33 -7.66
CA ALA A 163 -16.94 2.61 -9.07
C ALA A 163 -16.62 1.34 -9.86
N VAL A 164 -17.59 0.86 -10.64
CA VAL A 164 -17.38 -0.20 -11.63
C VAL A 164 -16.46 0.37 -12.70
N SER A 165 -15.19 -0.02 -12.68
CA SER A 165 -14.32 0.10 -13.86
C SER A 165 -14.26 -1.29 -14.50
N SER A 166 -15.05 -1.50 -15.54
CA SER A 166 -14.88 -2.64 -16.44
C SER A 166 -13.48 -2.61 -17.05
N PRO A 167 -12.71 -3.71 -17.00
CA PRO A 167 -11.51 -3.85 -17.80
C PRO A 167 -11.92 -4.26 -19.21
N ASP A 168 -11.92 -3.32 -20.15
CA ASP A 168 -11.93 -3.65 -21.58
C ASP A 168 -10.62 -4.38 -21.94
N SER A 169 -10.71 -5.70 -22.10
CA SER A 169 -9.77 -6.47 -22.91
C SER A 169 -10.05 -6.19 -24.39
N THR A 170 -9.02 -5.76 -25.10
CA THR A 170 -9.01 -5.30 -26.48
C THR A 170 -9.44 -6.36 -27.51
N GLY A 171 -10.45 -6.04 -28.31
CA GLY A 171 -10.72 -6.63 -29.63
C GLY A 171 -11.17 -5.53 -30.60
N THR A 172 -10.42 -5.34 -31.68
CA THR A 172 -10.55 -4.25 -32.66
C THR A 172 -11.90 -4.22 -33.39
N GLY A 173 -12.58 -3.06 -33.39
CA GLY A 173 -13.77 -2.77 -34.21
C GLY A 173 -14.10 -1.27 -34.22
N ASN A 174 -14.37 -0.73 -35.39
CA ASN A 174 -14.35 0.70 -35.71
C ASN A 174 -15.67 1.42 -35.37
N GLN A 175 -15.56 2.74 -35.12
CA GLN A 175 -16.59 3.81 -35.19
C GLN A 175 -17.54 4.07 -34.01
N GLY A 176 -17.59 5.35 -33.60
CA GLY A 176 -18.66 5.92 -32.77
C GLY A 176 -18.29 7.22 -32.04
N HIS A 177 -18.10 8.32 -32.77
CA HIS A 177 -17.94 9.67 -32.21
C HIS A 177 -19.15 10.09 -31.36
N LEU A 178 -18.96 10.46 -30.09
CA LEU A 178 -19.51 11.71 -29.52
C LEU A 178 -18.97 12.04 -28.11
N GLY A 179 -18.16 13.11 -28.04
CA GLY A 179 -18.26 14.14 -27.00
C GLY A 179 -17.64 13.89 -25.63
N PHE A 180 -16.38 14.31 -25.43
CA PHE A 180 -16.01 15.13 -24.25
C PHE A 180 -14.84 16.07 -24.61
N LYS A 181 -15.18 17.35 -24.74
CA LYS A 181 -14.24 18.46 -24.81
C LYS A 181 -13.76 18.80 -23.40
N ARG A 182 -12.46 19.15 -23.34
CA ARG A 182 -11.70 19.88 -22.30
C ARG A 182 -10.70 19.00 -21.54
N VAL A 183 -9.44 19.47 -21.56
CA VAL A 183 -8.23 18.97 -20.87
C VAL A 183 -7.33 17.97 -21.63
N ALA A 184 -7.19 18.09 -22.96
CA ALA A 184 -6.08 17.47 -23.71
C ALA A 184 -5.40 18.44 -24.70
N GLY A 185 -5.23 19.70 -24.29
CA GLY A 185 -4.74 20.77 -25.17
C GLY A 185 -3.22 20.91 -25.32
N LEU A 186 -2.39 20.12 -24.61
CA LEU A 186 -0.93 20.39 -24.60
C LEU A 186 -0.02 19.17 -24.86
N ALA A 187 -0.55 17.94 -24.92
CA ALA A 187 0.26 16.74 -25.17
C ALA A 187 0.16 16.20 -26.61
N ILE A 188 -0.93 16.52 -27.33
CA ILE A 188 -1.18 16.03 -28.70
C ILE A 188 -0.35 16.80 -29.75
N VAL A 189 0.15 18.00 -29.42
CA VAL A 189 1.00 18.78 -30.33
C VAL A 189 2.38 18.13 -30.55
N THR A 190 2.86 17.27 -29.64
CA THR A 190 4.19 16.64 -29.75
C THR A 190 4.22 15.37 -30.61
N MET A 191 3.12 14.61 -30.70
CA MET A 191 3.07 13.37 -31.51
C MET A 191 2.62 13.62 -32.95
N ALA A 192 1.76 14.61 -33.20
CA ALA A 192 1.36 14.99 -34.56
C ALA A 192 2.49 15.67 -35.36
N ILE A 193 3.47 16.25 -34.69
CA ILE A 193 4.67 16.85 -35.31
C ILE A 193 5.68 15.76 -35.74
N LEU A 194 5.63 14.55 -35.19
CA LEU A 194 6.55 13.46 -35.56
C LEU A 194 6.13 12.70 -36.82
N HIS A 195 4.87 12.77 -37.25
CA HIS A 195 4.40 12.16 -38.50
C HIS A 195 4.34 13.14 -39.69
N PHE A 196 4.25 14.45 -39.47
CA PHE A 196 4.19 15.44 -40.56
C PHE A 196 5.56 15.89 -41.09
N LEU A 197 6.65 15.29 -40.62
CA LEU A 197 8.01 15.77 -40.84
C LEU A 197 8.98 14.69 -41.34
N ALA A 198 8.41 13.59 -41.82
CA ALA A 198 9.10 12.49 -42.47
C ALA A 198 8.49 12.23 -43.85
N ASP A 199 8.59 13.20 -44.76
CA ASP A 199 8.54 12.92 -46.19
C ASP A 199 9.36 13.98 -46.96
N PRO A 200 10.56 13.64 -47.46
CA PRO A 200 11.29 14.50 -48.36
C PRO A 200 11.51 13.81 -49.71
N ASP A 201 10.52 13.18 -50.35
CA ASP A 201 10.66 12.74 -51.75
C ASP A 201 9.33 12.72 -52.51
N VAL A 202 8.89 13.89 -52.99
CA VAL A 202 8.03 13.96 -54.18
C VAL A 202 8.47 15.13 -55.06
N ASP A 203 9.27 14.81 -56.06
CA ASP A 203 9.66 15.69 -57.16
C ASP A 203 8.47 15.87 -58.13
N ILE A 204 7.88 17.07 -58.16
CA ILE A 204 6.94 17.48 -59.23
C ILE A 204 7.60 18.57 -60.06
N LYS A 205 7.97 18.22 -61.29
CA LYS A 205 8.40 19.16 -62.33
C LYS A 205 7.21 20.02 -62.77
N LEU A 206 7.37 21.36 -62.70
CA LEU A 206 6.78 22.31 -63.64
C LEU A 206 7.69 23.55 -63.78
N PRO A 207 7.76 24.19 -64.96
CA PRO A 207 8.85 25.10 -65.31
C PRO A 207 8.60 26.57 -64.93
N THR A 208 9.69 27.21 -64.48
CA THR A 208 10.15 28.62 -64.64
C THR A 208 9.15 29.78 -64.73
N LEU A 209 9.25 30.80 -63.86
CA LEU A 209 10.09 32.01 -64.03
C LEU A 209 9.89 33.05 -62.91
N SER A 210 10.96 33.84 -62.66
CA SER A 210 11.08 35.13 -61.94
C SER A 210 11.29 35.17 -60.41
N LEU A 211 12.49 35.65 -60.02
CA LEU A 211 12.93 36.18 -58.71
C LEU A 211 12.37 37.62 -58.50
N PRO A 212 12.47 38.32 -57.32
CA PRO A 212 13.36 38.10 -56.15
C PRO A 212 12.73 38.34 -54.75
N MET A 213 13.58 38.34 -53.70
CA MET A 213 13.37 38.86 -52.33
C MET A 213 12.67 37.97 -51.27
N THR A 214 13.24 36.83 -50.87
CA THR A 214 13.03 36.29 -49.50
C THR A 214 14.18 35.41 -48.95
N LEU A 215 15.37 35.42 -49.56
CA LEU A 215 16.43 34.44 -49.26
C LEU A 215 16.99 34.49 -47.82
N PHE A 216 16.89 35.62 -47.13
CA PHE A 216 17.34 35.71 -45.73
C PHE A 216 16.30 35.21 -44.70
N SER A 217 15.03 35.07 -45.06
CA SER A 217 13.97 34.63 -44.13
C SER A 217 13.73 33.10 -44.17
N ALA A 218 13.93 32.47 -45.34
CA ALA A 218 13.75 31.03 -45.53
C ALA A 218 14.86 30.22 -44.84
N SER A 219 16.12 30.65 -44.96
CA SER A 219 17.28 30.04 -44.27
C SER A 219 17.12 30.04 -42.74
N ARG A 220 16.61 31.13 -42.16
CA ARG A 220 16.34 31.23 -40.71
C ARG A 220 15.19 30.31 -40.27
N ARG A 221 14.16 30.08 -41.09
CA ARG A 221 13.07 29.14 -40.77
C ARG A 221 13.54 27.69 -40.83
N VAL A 222 14.30 27.31 -41.85
CA VAL A 222 14.88 25.97 -41.98
C VAL A 222 15.85 25.68 -40.83
N LEU A 223 16.68 26.65 -40.45
CA LEU A 223 17.58 26.53 -39.31
C LEU A 223 16.82 26.40 -37.99
N ARG A 224 15.77 27.21 -37.75
CA ARG A 224 14.89 27.10 -36.58
C ARG A 224 14.21 25.74 -36.50
N TYR A 225 13.75 25.22 -37.64
CA TYR A 225 13.11 23.91 -37.72
C TYR A 225 14.10 22.76 -37.43
N ARG A 226 15.33 22.83 -37.97
CA ARG A 226 16.41 21.88 -37.64
C ARG A 226 16.81 21.93 -36.17
N ILE A 227 16.92 23.13 -35.58
CA ILE A 227 17.21 23.31 -34.15
C ILE A 227 16.06 22.74 -33.31
N ALA A 228 14.81 23.06 -33.62
CA ALA A 228 13.64 22.53 -32.90
C ALA A 228 13.57 21.00 -32.97
N ARG A 229 13.80 20.41 -34.14
CA ARG A 229 13.87 18.96 -34.32
C ARG A 229 15.03 18.34 -33.52
N ALA A 230 16.21 18.95 -33.54
CA ALA A 230 17.35 18.49 -32.74
C ALA A 230 17.04 18.55 -31.22
N LEU A 231 16.40 19.63 -30.75
CA LEU A 231 15.98 19.77 -29.36
C LEU A 231 14.94 18.71 -28.96
N ILE A 232 13.96 18.41 -29.82
CA ILE A 232 12.97 17.35 -29.58
C ILE A 232 13.66 15.99 -29.52
N ILE A 233 14.59 15.69 -30.43
CA ILE A 233 15.34 14.42 -30.42
C ILE A 233 16.18 14.29 -29.14
N ILE A 234 16.94 15.33 -28.77
CA ILE A 234 17.73 15.34 -27.53
C ILE A 234 16.83 15.17 -26.31
N PHE A 235 15.68 15.85 -26.28
CA PHE A 235 14.70 15.74 -25.21
C PHE A 235 14.16 14.31 -25.09
N THR A 236 13.80 13.68 -26.22
CA THR A 236 13.30 12.31 -26.24
C THR A 236 14.37 11.33 -25.78
N ILE A 237 15.59 11.42 -26.32
CA ILE A 237 16.72 10.58 -25.91
C ILE A 237 17.01 10.74 -24.42
N TRP A 238 17.02 11.96 -23.90
CA TRP A 238 17.24 12.23 -22.48
C TRP A 238 16.19 11.53 -21.61
N ASN A 239 14.89 11.68 -21.93
CA ASN A 239 13.83 11.07 -21.13
C ASN A 239 13.88 9.54 -21.21
N LEU A 240 14.12 8.97 -22.39
CA LEU A 240 14.25 7.52 -22.57
C LEU A 240 15.44 6.96 -21.79
N ALA A 241 16.60 7.63 -21.83
CA ALA A 241 17.77 7.24 -21.06
C ALA A 241 17.50 7.33 -19.55
N GLU A 242 16.86 8.41 -19.08
CA GLU A 242 16.50 8.58 -17.67
C GLU A 242 15.54 7.47 -17.21
N ILE A 243 14.50 7.16 -17.98
CA ILE A 243 13.54 6.09 -17.70
C ILE A 243 14.25 4.73 -17.66
N HIS A 244 15.05 4.42 -18.68
CA HIS A 244 15.75 3.14 -18.76
C HIS A 244 16.68 2.92 -17.56
N LEU A 245 17.42 3.95 -17.16
CA LEU A 245 18.27 3.90 -15.96
C LEU A 245 17.45 3.65 -14.69
N ILE A 246 16.31 4.30 -14.53
CA ILE A 246 15.44 4.09 -13.35
C ILE A 246 14.87 2.67 -13.34
N GLN A 247 14.36 2.19 -14.47
CA GLN A 247 13.83 0.82 -14.56
C GLN A 247 14.90 -0.22 -14.28
N HIS A 248 16.11 -0.01 -14.80
CA HIS A 248 17.26 -0.88 -14.53
C HIS A 248 17.60 -0.88 -13.03
N ARG A 249 17.60 0.28 -12.36
CA ARG A 249 17.86 0.37 -10.91
C ARG A 249 16.78 -0.31 -10.07
N ILE A 250 15.51 -0.21 -10.46
CA ILE A 250 14.43 -0.92 -9.78
C ILE A 250 14.63 -2.43 -9.92
N TYR A 251 14.90 -2.90 -11.13
CA TYR A 251 15.17 -4.31 -11.40
C TYR A 251 16.38 -4.84 -10.60
N GLU A 252 17.51 -4.10 -10.60
CA GLU A 252 18.69 -4.47 -9.80
C GLU A 252 18.37 -4.52 -8.31
N ALA A 253 17.62 -3.56 -7.79
CA ALA A 253 17.30 -3.48 -6.37
C ALA A 253 16.36 -4.60 -5.92
N ASP A 254 15.43 -5.03 -6.77
CA ASP A 254 14.56 -6.18 -6.46
C ASP A 254 15.33 -7.51 -6.45
N TYR A 255 16.39 -7.65 -7.26
CA TYR A 255 17.17 -8.90 -7.39
C TYR A 255 18.35 -9.02 -6.40
N THR A 256 19.00 -7.91 -6.04
CA THR A 256 20.22 -7.91 -5.21
C THR A 256 19.98 -8.24 -3.74
N VAL A 257 18.76 -8.04 -3.25
CA VAL A 257 18.42 -8.15 -1.83
C VAL A 257 18.34 -9.59 -1.32
N LEU A 258 18.24 -10.60 -2.20
CA LEU A 258 18.16 -12.01 -1.79
C LEU A 258 19.49 -12.60 -1.28
N ARG A 259 20.59 -11.83 -1.25
CA ARG A 259 21.94 -12.36 -0.98
C ARG A 259 22.61 -11.93 0.32
N ARG A 260 22.13 -10.88 1.01
CA ARG A 260 22.78 -10.41 2.26
C ARG A 260 22.05 -10.95 3.48
N ARG A 261 22.74 -11.80 4.25
CA ARG A 261 22.36 -12.12 5.63
C ARG A 261 22.90 -11.02 6.56
N PRO A 262 22.19 -10.67 7.65
CA PRO A 262 22.71 -9.77 8.67
C PRO A 262 24.10 -10.23 9.11
N GLN A 263 25.08 -9.33 9.04
CA GLN A 263 26.48 -9.65 9.33
C GLN A 263 26.70 -10.01 10.81
N LYS A 264 25.79 -9.61 11.71
CA LYS A 264 25.83 -9.88 13.15
C LYS A 264 24.42 -10.22 13.67
N PRO A 265 24.29 -11.18 14.61
CA PRO A 265 23.05 -11.38 15.33
C PRO A 265 22.79 -10.17 16.24
N GLU A 266 21.71 -9.44 15.97
CA GLU A 266 21.27 -8.28 16.75
C GLU A 266 20.08 -8.66 17.63
N ARG A 267 20.00 -8.09 18.84
CA ARG A 267 18.83 -8.22 19.71
C ARG A 267 17.85 -7.10 19.41
N ILE A 268 16.60 -7.47 19.08
CA ILE A 268 15.57 -6.55 18.61
C ILE A 268 14.43 -6.47 19.63
N TYR A 269 14.13 -5.27 20.11
CA TYR A 269 12.92 -4.99 20.86
C TYR A 269 11.81 -4.56 19.89
N ILE A 270 10.75 -5.36 19.74
CA ILE A 270 9.63 -5.06 18.85
C ILE A 270 8.54 -4.36 19.64
N ALA A 271 8.18 -3.14 19.25
CA ALA A 271 7.16 -2.33 19.90
C ALA A 271 5.98 -2.07 18.96
N SER A 272 4.75 -2.30 19.43
CA SER A 272 3.53 -2.02 18.65
C SER A 272 2.46 -1.40 19.54
N ILE A 273 1.64 -0.53 18.93
CA ILE A 273 0.38 -0.07 19.51
C ILE A 273 -0.76 -0.55 18.62
N ASN A 274 -1.89 -0.98 19.18
CA ASN A 274 -3.03 -1.50 18.41
C ASN A 274 -4.36 -0.90 18.90
N TRP A 275 -5.22 -0.54 17.95
CA TRP A 275 -6.59 -0.08 18.17
C TRP A 275 -7.47 -0.44 16.96
N ASN A 276 -8.54 -1.20 17.18
CA ASN A 276 -9.44 -1.71 16.14
C ASN A 276 -8.70 -2.43 14.98
N ASN A 277 -7.81 -3.35 15.33
CA ASN A 277 -6.93 -4.05 14.40
C ASN A 277 -7.19 -5.56 14.31
N GLU A 278 -8.35 -6.06 14.77
CA GLU A 278 -8.64 -7.50 14.78
C GLU A 278 -8.39 -8.17 13.43
N LEU A 279 -8.95 -7.59 12.36
CA LEU A 279 -8.87 -8.15 11.02
C LEU A 279 -7.41 -8.30 10.56
N VAL A 280 -6.61 -7.23 10.65
CA VAL A 280 -5.22 -7.25 10.17
C VAL A 280 -4.32 -8.12 11.06
N LEU A 281 -4.58 -8.16 12.38
CA LEU A 281 -3.88 -9.05 13.31
C LEU A 281 -4.09 -10.52 12.94
N ARG A 282 -5.34 -10.96 12.76
CA ARG A 282 -5.67 -12.35 12.44
C ARG A 282 -5.25 -12.75 11.03
N SER A 283 -5.42 -11.86 10.05
CA SER A 283 -5.23 -12.21 8.63
C SER A 283 -3.76 -12.14 8.17
N HIS A 284 -2.95 -11.21 8.69
CA HIS A 284 -1.61 -10.96 8.15
C HIS A 284 -0.56 -10.75 9.25
N TRP A 285 -0.79 -9.82 10.17
CA TRP A 285 0.24 -9.25 11.04
C TRP A 285 0.81 -10.27 12.02
N SER A 286 -0.04 -11.04 12.73
CA SER A 286 0.42 -12.03 13.70
C SER A 286 1.26 -13.13 13.05
N LYS A 287 0.87 -13.60 11.86
CA LYS A 287 1.63 -14.60 11.09
C LYS A 287 2.97 -14.03 10.60
N ALA A 288 2.99 -12.80 10.11
CA ALA A 288 4.23 -12.14 9.69
C ALA A 288 5.20 -11.94 10.87
N LEU A 289 4.69 -11.56 12.04
CA LEU A 289 5.47 -11.41 13.26
C LEU A 289 6.07 -12.75 13.72
N THR A 290 5.29 -13.83 13.80
CA THR A 290 5.82 -15.15 14.21
C THR A 290 6.87 -15.67 13.24
N GLN A 291 6.67 -15.49 11.93
CA GLN A 291 7.67 -15.83 10.92
C GLN A 291 8.94 -14.98 11.04
N LEU A 292 8.82 -13.70 11.37
CA LEU A 292 9.96 -12.82 11.61
C LEU A 292 10.77 -13.29 12.82
N ILE A 293 10.11 -13.61 13.93
CA ILE A 293 10.77 -14.10 15.14
C ILE A 293 11.56 -15.38 14.85
N LEU A 294 10.98 -16.31 14.10
CA LEU A 294 11.68 -17.53 13.68
C LEU A 294 12.94 -17.24 12.87
N LYS A 295 12.94 -16.18 12.04
CA LYS A 295 14.12 -15.77 11.27
C LYS A 295 15.17 -15.04 12.13
N LEU A 296 14.76 -14.25 13.11
CA LEU A 296 15.66 -13.50 13.99
C LEU A 296 16.23 -14.35 15.13
N GLY A 297 15.55 -15.44 15.48
CA GLY A 297 15.82 -16.23 16.69
C GLY A 297 14.97 -15.72 17.86
N PRO A 298 14.09 -16.56 18.45
CA PRO A 298 13.26 -16.20 19.60
C PRO A 298 14.03 -15.58 20.78
N GLU A 299 15.27 -16.01 20.99
CA GLU A 299 16.18 -15.53 22.04
C GLU A 299 16.71 -14.10 21.81
N ASN A 300 16.68 -13.64 20.56
CA ASN A 300 17.16 -12.32 20.17
C ASN A 300 16.02 -11.28 20.15
N VAL A 301 14.79 -11.66 20.47
CA VAL A 301 13.61 -10.79 20.34
C VAL A 301 12.92 -10.61 21.67
N PHE A 302 12.44 -9.40 21.94
CA PHE A 302 11.43 -9.12 22.97
C PHE A 302 10.26 -8.38 22.35
N ILE A 303 9.04 -8.73 22.70
CA ILE A 303 7.83 -8.14 22.12
C ILE A 303 7.10 -7.28 23.16
N SER A 304 6.77 -6.05 22.82
CA SER A 304 5.95 -5.18 23.64
C SER A 304 4.79 -4.62 22.83
N ILE A 305 3.57 -5.02 23.20
CA ILE A 305 2.35 -4.59 22.53
C ILE A 305 1.47 -3.87 23.54
N TYR A 306 1.01 -2.68 23.19
CA TYR A 306 0.02 -1.94 23.96
C TYR A 306 -1.27 -1.80 23.15
N GLU A 307 -2.35 -2.41 23.63
CA GLU A 307 -3.69 -2.27 23.05
C GLU A 307 -4.43 -1.12 23.75
N SER A 308 -4.92 -0.17 22.96
CA SER A 308 -5.40 1.13 23.45
C SER A 308 -6.92 1.29 23.38
N GLY A 309 -7.67 0.29 23.84
CA GLY A 309 -9.11 0.41 24.07
C GLY A 309 -9.99 0.22 22.83
N SER A 310 -9.72 -0.83 22.06
CA SER A 310 -10.49 -1.26 20.89
C SER A 310 -11.96 -1.55 21.21
N TYR A 311 -12.81 -1.34 20.20
CA TYR A 311 -14.22 -1.72 20.18
C TYR A 311 -14.47 -3.08 19.52
N ASP A 312 -13.59 -3.50 18.62
CA ASP A 312 -13.60 -4.84 18.02
C ASP A 312 -12.92 -5.87 18.95
N ASN A 313 -12.77 -7.10 18.48
CA ASN A 313 -12.12 -8.16 19.25
C ASN A 313 -10.58 -8.20 19.01
N THR A 314 -9.94 -7.03 18.84
CA THR A 314 -8.47 -6.88 18.88
C THR A 314 -7.86 -7.53 20.12
N LYS A 315 -8.51 -7.36 21.27
CA LYS A 315 -8.08 -7.99 22.53
C LYS A 315 -8.08 -9.52 22.44
N GLY A 316 -9.05 -10.12 21.75
CA GLY A 316 -9.06 -11.56 21.47
C GLY A 316 -7.93 -11.98 20.55
N ALA A 317 -7.74 -11.27 19.44
CA ALA A 317 -6.64 -11.53 18.50
C ALA A 317 -5.25 -11.44 19.15
N LEU A 318 -5.06 -10.48 20.06
CA LEU A 318 -3.81 -10.35 20.82
C LEU A 318 -3.61 -11.44 21.88
N ARG A 319 -4.69 -11.97 22.48
CA ARG A 319 -4.59 -13.15 23.35
C ARG A 319 -4.15 -14.37 22.54
N GLU A 320 -4.73 -14.60 21.37
CA GLU A 320 -4.33 -15.70 20.49
C GLU A 320 -2.84 -15.59 20.09
N LEU A 321 -2.38 -14.39 19.75
CA LEU A 321 -0.96 -14.13 19.52
C LEU A 321 -0.13 -14.41 20.78
N ASP A 322 -0.60 -14.01 21.97
CA ASP A 322 0.09 -14.30 23.23
C ASP A 322 0.33 -15.80 23.43
N TRP A 323 -0.70 -16.63 23.22
CA TRP A 323 -0.59 -18.10 23.29
C TRP A 323 0.44 -18.66 22.30
N GLU A 324 0.45 -18.15 21.07
CA GLU A 324 1.40 -18.59 20.03
C GLU A 324 2.85 -18.20 20.41
N LEU A 325 3.05 -16.97 20.90
CA LEU A 325 4.36 -16.51 21.37
C LEU A 325 4.85 -17.29 22.60
N ASP A 326 3.94 -17.77 23.44
CA ASP A 326 4.25 -18.64 24.59
C ASP A 326 4.80 -19.98 24.15
N ARG A 327 4.11 -20.61 23.20
CA ARG A 327 4.54 -21.87 22.61
C ARG A 327 5.92 -21.75 21.95
N MET A 328 6.22 -20.58 21.40
CA MET A 328 7.52 -20.23 20.82
C MET A 328 8.58 -19.81 21.86
N ARG A 329 8.23 -19.71 23.15
CA ARG A 329 9.09 -19.26 24.25
C ARG A 329 9.70 -17.87 24.03
N VAL A 330 8.93 -16.97 23.43
CA VAL A 330 9.36 -15.60 23.15
C VAL A 330 9.02 -14.72 24.34
N PRO A 331 10.00 -13.98 24.92
CA PRO A 331 9.73 -13.06 26.01
C PRO A 331 8.92 -11.86 25.48
N ARG A 332 7.87 -11.49 26.22
CA ARG A 332 6.91 -10.49 25.76
C ARG A 332 6.20 -9.78 26.90
N ASN A 333 5.63 -8.62 26.59
CA ASN A 333 4.68 -7.89 27.41
C ASN A 333 3.52 -7.41 26.52
N ILE A 334 2.34 -8.03 26.65
CA ILE A 334 1.13 -7.62 25.94
C ILE A 334 0.16 -6.99 26.94
N THR A 335 0.00 -5.67 26.87
CA THR A 335 -0.88 -4.92 27.75
C THR A 335 -2.21 -4.67 27.05
N LEU A 336 -3.31 -5.18 27.62
CA LEU A 336 -4.67 -4.94 27.15
C LEU A 336 -5.32 -3.87 28.04
N SER A 337 -5.59 -2.69 27.49
CA SER A 337 -6.11 -1.57 28.28
C SER A 337 -7.55 -1.87 28.74
N PRO A 338 -7.88 -1.71 30.05
CA PRO A 338 -9.26 -1.76 30.51
C PRO A 338 -10.04 -0.49 30.13
N VAL A 339 -9.33 0.60 29.85
CA VAL A 339 -9.90 1.88 29.42
C VAL A 339 -10.16 1.81 27.92
N THR A 340 -11.41 2.05 27.51
CA THR A 340 -11.78 2.13 26.10
C THR A 340 -11.42 3.48 25.49
N HIS A 341 -11.37 3.55 24.17
CA HIS A 341 -11.17 4.81 23.46
C HIS A 341 -12.27 5.84 23.74
N GLU A 342 -13.50 5.39 24.02
CA GLU A 342 -14.59 6.27 24.45
C GLU A 342 -14.32 6.85 25.85
N ASP A 343 -13.80 6.02 26.77
CA ASP A 343 -13.49 6.47 28.13
C ASP A 343 -12.38 7.54 28.14
N GLU A 344 -11.38 7.43 27.25
CA GLU A 344 -10.34 8.45 27.06
C GLU A 344 -10.93 9.79 26.60
N ILE A 345 -11.92 9.76 25.69
CA ILE A 345 -12.60 10.97 25.21
C ILE A 345 -13.51 11.55 26.30
N ALA A 346 -14.20 10.70 27.06
CA ALA A 346 -15.11 11.09 28.12
C ALA A 346 -14.39 11.56 29.41
N ALA A 347 -13.09 11.29 29.54
CA ALA A 347 -12.29 11.67 30.70
C ALA A 347 -12.34 13.19 30.93
N PRO A 348 -12.45 13.65 32.20
CA PRO A 348 -12.40 15.09 32.49
C PRO A 348 -11.08 15.71 32.02
N PRO A 349 -11.10 16.91 31.39
CA PRO A 349 -9.91 17.56 30.87
C PRO A 349 -8.99 18.01 32.00
N ARG A 350 -8.04 17.15 32.37
CA ARG A 350 -7.07 17.37 33.44
C ARG A 350 -5.65 17.28 32.87
N GLY A 351 -4.79 18.21 33.30
CA GLY A 351 -3.39 18.24 32.88
C GLY A 351 -3.19 18.73 31.44
N GLU A 352 -2.08 18.31 30.85
CA GLU A 352 -1.68 18.62 29.48
C GLU A 352 -2.36 17.68 28.46
N GLY A 353 -2.35 18.07 27.19
CA GLY A 353 -2.87 17.28 26.08
C GLY A 353 -4.31 17.63 25.70
N TRP A 354 -4.86 18.75 26.17
CA TRP A 354 -6.22 19.19 25.89
C TRP A 354 -6.23 20.54 25.19
N ILE A 355 -7.09 20.69 24.19
CA ILE A 355 -7.22 21.95 23.44
C ILE A 355 -8.66 22.47 23.46
N ARG A 356 -8.81 23.79 23.44
CA ARG A 356 -10.12 24.41 23.27
C ARG A 356 -10.45 24.52 21.79
N THR A 357 -11.55 23.92 21.38
CA THR A 357 -12.04 23.87 20.01
C THR A 357 -13.01 25.03 19.72
N PRO A 358 -13.31 25.35 18.44
CA PRO A 358 -14.21 26.45 18.07
C PRO A 358 -15.63 26.33 18.64
N ASP A 359 -16.08 25.12 18.93
CA ASP A 359 -17.36 24.85 19.64
C ASP A 359 -17.31 25.21 21.15
N GLY A 360 -16.18 25.73 21.61
CA GLY A 360 -15.95 26.19 22.98
C GLY A 360 -15.57 25.10 23.97
N LYS A 361 -15.62 23.82 23.58
CA LYS A 361 -15.32 22.66 24.44
C LYS A 361 -13.81 22.43 24.55
N LYS A 362 -13.39 21.75 25.62
CA LYS A 362 -12.04 21.20 25.72
C LYS A 362 -12.07 19.75 25.25
N GLN A 363 -11.22 19.42 24.29
CA GLN A 363 -11.15 18.08 23.71
C GLN A 363 -9.71 17.55 23.74
N LEU A 364 -9.59 16.23 23.88
CA LEU A 364 -8.31 15.54 23.98
C LEU A 364 -7.59 15.62 22.64
N ARG A 365 -6.33 16.07 22.66
CA ARG A 365 -5.50 16.15 21.46
C ARG A 365 -5.00 14.76 21.05
N ARG A 366 -5.03 14.48 19.76
CA ARG A 366 -4.62 13.18 19.19
C ARG A 366 -3.14 12.88 19.44
N VAL A 367 -2.25 13.83 19.12
CA VAL A 367 -0.80 13.58 19.13
C VAL A 367 -0.26 13.32 20.54
N PRO A 368 -0.57 14.12 21.58
CA PRO A 368 -0.15 13.81 22.95
C PRO A 368 -0.68 12.45 23.43
N TYR A 369 -1.90 12.07 23.03
CA TYR A 369 -2.45 10.74 23.30
C TYR A 369 -1.62 9.63 22.65
N LEU A 370 -1.31 9.73 21.36
CA LEU A 370 -0.46 8.76 20.64
C LEU A 370 0.96 8.69 21.25
N ALA A 371 1.56 9.83 21.56
CA ALA A 371 2.87 9.88 22.22
C ALA A 371 2.85 9.15 23.57
N ARG A 372 1.80 9.33 24.37
CA ARG A 372 1.64 8.63 25.65
C ARG A 372 1.60 7.12 25.46
N ILE A 373 0.74 6.60 24.59
CA ILE A 373 0.60 5.15 24.40
C ILE A 373 1.85 4.51 23.77
N ARG A 374 2.58 5.22 22.90
CA ARG A 374 3.89 4.76 22.39
C ARG A 374 4.94 4.70 23.51
N ASN A 375 4.94 5.66 24.43
CA ASN A 375 5.82 5.61 25.59
C ASN A 375 5.47 4.46 26.54
N LEU A 376 4.18 4.10 26.67
CA LEU A 376 3.74 2.95 27.46
C LEU A 376 4.30 1.63 26.91
N SER A 377 4.35 1.46 25.58
CA SER A 377 4.95 0.26 24.96
C SER A 377 6.48 0.19 25.14
N LEU A 378 7.13 1.28 25.59
CA LEU A 378 8.57 1.34 25.88
C LEU A 378 8.91 1.17 27.37
N LEU A 379 7.92 1.06 28.26
CA LEU A 379 8.21 0.82 29.68
C LEU A 379 8.98 -0.49 29.93
N PRO A 380 8.61 -1.64 29.31
CA PRO A 380 9.37 -2.88 29.50
C PRO A 380 10.83 -2.76 29.08
N LEU A 381 11.14 -2.01 28.01
CA LEU A 381 12.53 -1.76 27.59
C LEU A 381 13.35 -1.12 28.70
N GLN A 382 12.80 -0.12 29.40
CA GLN A 382 13.49 0.58 30.49
C GLN A 382 13.65 -0.34 31.71
N ASP A 383 12.64 -1.14 32.01
CA ASP A 383 12.67 -2.08 33.14
C ASP A 383 13.69 -3.20 32.90
N LEU A 384 13.75 -3.73 31.67
CA LEU A 384 14.75 -4.71 31.24
C LEU A 384 16.16 -4.13 31.26
N ALA A 385 16.35 -2.89 30.81
CA ALA A 385 17.65 -2.22 30.86
C ALA A 385 18.16 -2.04 32.30
N ARG A 386 17.26 -1.76 33.28
CA ARG A 386 17.63 -1.72 34.71
C ARG A 386 18.04 -3.09 35.25
N GLN A 387 17.58 -4.17 34.64
CA GLN A 387 17.97 -5.55 34.95
C GLN A 387 19.22 -6.00 34.19
N GLY A 388 19.85 -5.11 33.40
CA GLY A 388 21.03 -5.44 32.58
C GLY A 388 20.70 -6.12 31.25
N ILE A 389 19.42 -6.22 30.87
CA ILE A 389 18.99 -6.79 29.59
C ILE A 389 18.86 -5.64 28.58
N THR A 390 19.75 -5.61 27.60
CA THR A 390 19.78 -4.58 26.55
C THR A 390 19.49 -5.15 25.17
N PHE A 391 19.03 -4.28 24.28
CA PHE A 391 18.74 -4.56 22.87
C PHE A 391 19.57 -3.60 22.01
N ASP A 392 19.88 -4.00 20.79
CA ASP A 392 20.64 -3.17 19.85
C ASP A 392 19.71 -2.17 19.17
N LYS A 393 18.53 -2.64 18.75
CA LYS A 393 17.53 -1.85 18.02
C LYS A 393 16.13 -2.05 18.57
N ILE A 394 15.30 -1.02 18.39
CA ILE A 394 13.85 -1.07 18.54
C ILE A 394 13.23 -1.10 17.14
N LEU A 395 12.35 -2.07 16.89
CA LEU A 395 11.50 -2.12 15.71
C LEU A 395 10.09 -1.71 16.11
N PHE A 396 9.66 -0.53 15.65
CA PHE A 396 8.28 -0.07 15.78
C PHE A 396 7.45 -0.59 14.62
N LEU A 397 6.37 -1.30 14.93
CA LEU A 397 5.39 -1.80 13.97
C LEU A 397 4.05 -1.11 14.22
N ASN A 398 3.47 -0.52 13.17
CA ASN A 398 2.05 -0.20 13.14
C ASN A 398 1.24 -1.45 12.71
N ASP A 399 -0.06 -1.26 12.51
CA ASP A 399 -1.06 -2.18 11.99
C ASP A 399 -0.99 -2.39 10.47
N VAL A 400 0.23 -2.55 9.94
CA VAL A 400 0.49 -2.72 8.50
C VAL A 400 0.74 -4.20 8.14
N VAL A 401 0.40 -4.58 6.91
CA VAL A 401 0.82 -5.82 6.28
C VAL A 401 2.29 -5.69 5.87
N PHE A 402 3.11 -6.65 6.30
CA PHE A 402 4.54 -6.75 6.02
C PHE A 402 4.97 -8.22 5.91
N THR A 403 6.17 -8.46 5.40
CA THR A 403 6.85 -9.77 5.43
C THR A 403 8.12 -9.73 6.26
N PRO A 404 8.63 -10.87 6.73
CA PRO A 404 9.94 -10.91 7.40
C PRO A 404 11.07 -10.29 6.57
N ASN A 405 10.99 -10.42 5.23
CA ASN A 405 12.01 -9.82 4.35
C ASN A 405 11.94 -8.29 4.35
N ASP A 406 10.75 -7.68 4.49
CA ASP A 406 10.62 -6.24 4.61
C ASP A 406 11.34 -5.73 5.86
N VAL A 407 11.21 -6.43 6.98
CA VAL A 407 11.93 -6.09 8.22
C VAL A 407 13.43 -6.28 8.08
N LEU A 408 13.89 -7.39 7.51
CA LEU A 408 15.33 -7.63 7.32
C LEU A 408 15.97 -6.57 6.43
N LYS A 409 15.28 -6.17 5.35
CA LYS A 409 15.70 -5.04 4.48
C LYS A 409 15.72 -3.72 5.25
N LEU A 410 14.73 -3.48 6.10
CA LEU A 410 14.68 -2.27 6.91
C LEU A 410 15.86 -2.22 7.89
N LEU A 411 16.14 -3.34 8.58
CA LEU A 411 17.22 -3.46 9.54
C LEU A 411 18.61 -3.26 8.89
N ASP A 412 18.77 -3.71 7.63
CA ASP A 412 20.00 -3.57 6.81
C ASP A 412 20.09 -2.23 6.05
N THR A 413 19.13 -1.32 6.22
CA THR A 413 19.18 0.01 5.59
C THR A 413 20.52 0.68 5.91
N ASN A 414 21.20 1.23 4.90
CA ASN A 414 22.51 1.88 5.07
C ASN A 414 23.54 0.99 5.81
N ASP A 415 23.60 -0.30 5.42
CA ASP A 415 24.46 -1.33 6.02
C ASP A 415 24.23 -1.52 7.54
N GLY A 416 23.02 -1.20 8.01
CA GLY A 416 22.63 -1.29 9.42
C GLY A 416 22.99 -0.06 10.27
N GLU A 417 23.61 0.97 9.68
CA GLU A 417 24.06 2.17 10.37
C GLU A 417 23.13 3.36 10.11
N TYR A 418 22.27 3.68 11.09
CA TYR A 418 21.35 4.82 11.02
C TYR A 418 20.91 5.27 12.42
N GLY A 419 20.45 6.51 12.52
CA GLY A 419 19.70 7.02 13.67
C GLY A 419 18.25 6.55 13.64
N ALA A 420 17.67 6.42 12.44
CA ALA A 420 16.42 5.72 12.18
C ALA A 420 16.31 5.29 10.71
N ALA A 421 15.63 4.16 10.47
CA ALA A 421 15.29 3.66 9.14
C ALA A 421 13.78 3.39 9.06
N CYS A 422 13.09 3.87 8.03
CA CYS A 422 11.63 3.71 7.89
C CYS A 422 11.23 3.08 6.55
N SER A 423 10.07 2.41 6.54
CA SER A 423 9.39 1.94 5.33
C SER A 423 8.64 3.06 4.59
N LEU A 424 8.02 2.75 3.46
CA LEU A 424 6.92 3.51 2.85
C LEU A 424 5.59 2.81 3.14
N ASP A 425 4.54 3.55 3.52
CA ASP A 425 3.21 2.98 3.76
C ASP A 425 2.17 3.39 2.74
N PHE A 426 1.22 2.47 2.48
CA PHE A 426 0.17 2.68 1.51
C PHE A 426 -1.19 2.25 2.06
N SER A 427 -2.15 3.17 2.05
CA SER A 427 -3.57 2.87 2.26
C SER A 427 -4.32 2.81 0.93
N LYS A 428 -4.05 3.76 0.02
CA LYS A 428 -4.63 3.85 -1.33
C LYS A 428 -3.52 4.05 -2.37
N PRO A 429 -2.79 2.98 -2.76
CA PRO A 429 -1.79 3.03 -3.82
C PRO A 429 -2.33 3.69 -5.11
N PRO A 430 -1.52 4.45 -5.85
CA PRO A 430 -0.06 4.62 -5.71
C PRO A 430 0.36 5.73 -4.72
N ASN A 431 -0.58 6.35 -4.01
CA ASN A 431 -0.27 7.41 -3.05
C ASN A 431 0.25 6.80 -1.75
N TYR A 432 1.43 7.24 -1.29
CA TYR A 432 1.87 6.90 0.06
C TYR A 432 1.02 7.65 1.09
N TYR A 433 0.84 7.04 2.27
CA TYR A 433 -0.15 7.47 3.25
C TYR A 433 0.40 8.53 4.21
N ASP A 434 1.48 8.25 4.93
CA ASP A 434 1.93 9.11 6.03
C ASP A 434 2.73 10.32 5.56
N THR A 435 1.99 11.37 5.16
CA THR A 435 2.52 12.69 4.80
C THR A 435 2.83 13.57 6.01
N PHE A 436 2.41 13.17 7.21
CA PHE A 436 2.55 14.00 8.41
C PHE A 436 3.95 13.85 9.02
N ALA A 437 4.47 12.63 9.11
CA ALA A 437 5.77 12.36 9.70
C ALA A 437 6.95 12.52 8.72
N LEU A 438 6.73 12.25 7.42
CA LEU A 438 7.78 12.22 6.41
C LEU A 438 8.24 13.64 6.04
N ARG A 439 9.54 13.93 6.22
CA ARG A 439 10.18 15.21 5.84
C ARG A 439 11.44 14.93 5.05
N ASP A 440 11.62 15.60 3.93
CA ASP A 440 12.77 15.39 3.06
C ASP A 440 14.10 15.80 3.72
N SER A 441 15.23 15.59 3.05
CA SER A 441 16.56 15.90 3.59
C SER A 441 16.78 17.39 3.95
N ASN A 442 15.91 18.29 3.49
CA ASN A 442 15.94 19.70 3.87
C ASN A 442 14.89 20.05 4.95
N GLY A 443 14.13 19.07 5.43
CA GLY A 443 13.09 19.24 6.45
C GLY A 443 11.70 19.61 5.89
N HIS A 444 11.51 19.57 4.57
CA HIS A 444 10.24 19.96 3.96
C HIS A 444 9.30 18.77 3.75
N GLU A 445 8.00 19.03 3.66
CA GLU A 445 7.02 18.03 3.21
C GLU A 445 7.36 17.53 1.80
N PRO A 446 7.12 16.25 1.48
CA PRO A 446 7.20 15.78 0.11
C PRO A 446 6.22 16.55 -0.77
N ILE A 447 6.68 16.97 -1.95
CA ILE A 447 5.91 17.85 -2.84
C ILE A 447 4.79 17.11 -3.61
N MET A 448 4.76 15.78 -3.51
CA MET A 448 3.76 14.89 -4.12
C MET A 448 3.70 13.54 -3.41
N GLN A 449 2.55 12.85 -3.48
CA GLN A 449 2.32 11.54 -2.85
C GLN A 449 2.67 10.34 -3.74
N THR A 450 3.01 10.57 -5.01
CA THR A 450 3.49 9.55 -5.92
C THR A 450 4.99 9.71 -6.16
N TRP A 451 5.65 8.62 -6.56
CA TRP A 451 7.09 8.64 -6.85
C TRP A 451 7.42 9.74 -7.90
N PRO A 452 8.50 10.53 -7.74
CA PRO A 452 9.61 10.41 -6.78
C PRO A 452 9.49 11.31 -5.52
N TYR A 453 8.28 11.63 -5.07
CA TYR A 453 7.92 12.27 -3.77
C TYR A 453 8.56 13.64 -3.42
N PHE A 454 9.88 13.73 -3.37
CA PHE A 454 10.64 14.77 -2.69
C PHE A 454 11.00 15.97 -3.55
N GLY A 455 11.15 17.12 -2.90
CA GLY A 455 11.68 18.35 -3.50
C GLY A 455 13.21 18.41 -3.45
N SER A 456 13.79 18.10 -2.29
CA SER A 456 15.24 18.11 -2.07
C SER A 456 15.99 17.21 -3.04
N THR A 457 17.14 17.70 -3.50
CA THR A 457 17.96 16.99 -4.48
C THR A 457 18.53 15.69 -3.92
N ALA A 458 18.96 15.66 -2.66
CA ALA A 458 19.51 14.48 -2.01
C ALA A 458 18.48 13.34 -1.93
N SER A 459 17.31 13.59 -1.33
CA SER A 459 16.26 12.58 -1.22
C SER A 459 15.75 12.13 -2.59
N ARG A 460 15.53 13.08 -3.52
CA ARG A 460 15.04 12.78 -4.87
C ARG A 460 16.05 12.00 -5.72
N HIS A 461 17.34 12.21 -5.55
CA HIS A 461 18.36 11.42 -6.25
C HIS A 461 18.45 10.00 -5.68
N ALA A 462 18.36 9.85 -4.36
CA ALA A 462 18.40 8.54 -3.72
C ALA A 462 17.18 7.68 -4.08
N ILE A 463 15.95 8.24 -4.04
CA ILE A 463 14.73 7.50 -4.39
C ILE A 463 14.74 7.03 -5.85
N LYS A 464 15.35 7.81 -6.76
CA LYS A 464 15.50 7.42 -8.17
C LYS A 464 16.52 6.30 -8.38
N LYS A 465 17.46 6.15 -7.46
CA LYS A 465 18.49 5.11 -7.48
C LYS A 465 18.08 3.87 -6.68
N MET A 466 16.91 3.88 -6.03
CA MET A 466 16.46 2.84 -5.10
C MET A 466 17.46 2.58 -3.97
N SER A 467 18.22 3.61 -3.55
CA SER A 467 19.15 3.56 -2.43
C SER A 467 18.50 4.10 -1.15
N PRO A 468 19.06 3.86 0.05
CA PRO A 468 18.62 4.51 1.28
C PRO A 468 18.47 6.03 1.09
N VAL A 469 17.26 6.54 1.34
CA VAL A 469 16.90 7.93 1.02
C VAL A 469 17.11 8.79 2.26
N PRO A 470 18.07 9.74 2.26
CA PRO A 470 18.25 10.64 3.39
C PRO A 470 17.02 11.52 3.55
N VAL A 471 16.50 11.59 4.77
CA VAL A 471 15.32 12.35 5.17
C VAL A 471 15.58 13.00 6.53
N SER A 472 14.80 14.01 6.92
CA SER A 472 14.90 14.59 8.26
C SER A 472 14.06 13.83 9.28
N SER A 473 12.99 13.17 8.82
CA SER A 473 12.11 12.35 9.63
C SER A 473 11.27 11.42 8.75
N CYS A 474 10.84 10.29 9.31
CA CYS A 474 9.92 9.35 8.66
C CYS A 474 9.22 8.46 9.70
N TRP A 475 8.11 7.82 9.33
CA TRP A 475 7.49 6.77 10.16
C TRP A 475 6.85 5.68 9.32
N ASN A 476 5.83 6.06 8.55
CA ASN A 476 5.37 5.33 7.37
C ASN A 476 5.17 3.81 7.61
N GLY A 477 4.51 3.46 8.72
CA GLY A 477 4.07 2.10 9.04
C GLY A 477 5.07 1.22 9.80
N MET A 478 6.38 1.40 9.60
CA MET A 478 7.41 0.59 10.25
C MET A 478 8.74 1.34 10.33
N VAL A 479 9.35 1.36 11.53
CA VAL A 479 10.60 2.08 11.80
C VAL A 479 11.55 1.27 12.67
N ALA A 480 12.83 1.25 12.32
CA ALA A 480 13.90 0.75 13.17
C ALA A 480 14.76 1.90 13.71
N MET A 481 15.08 1.88 15.00
CA MET A 481 15.96 2.86 15.66
C MET A 481 16.93 2.15 16.61
N PRO A 482 18.16 2.64 16.83
CA PRO A 482 19.01 2.15 17.92
C PRO A 482 18.28 2.28 19.27
N ALA A 483 18.41 1.28 20.15
CA ALA A 483 17.72 1.29 21.43
C ALA A 483 18.38 2.21 22.48
N SER A 484 19.67 2.52 22.31
CA SER A 484 20.46 3.26 23.30
C SER A 484 19.89 4.63 23.70
N PRO A 485 19.33 5.47 22.79
CA PRO A 485 18.73 6.74 23.20
C PRO A 485 17.52 6.57 24.12
N PHE A 486 16.75 5.49 23.97
CA PHE A 486 15.51 5.24 24.73
C PHE A 486 15.77 4.73 26.16
N ILE A 487 17.00 4.31 26.46
CA ILE A 487 17.43 3.88 27.80
C ILE A 487 18.48 4.83 28.42
N ALA A 488 18.78 5.93 27.73
CA ALA A 488 19.69 6.98 28.21
C ALA A 488 19.10 7.75 29.42
N ARG A 489 19.88 8.69 29.95
CA ARG A 489 19.47 9.57 31.05
C ARG A 489 19.64 11.05 30.65
N PRO A 490 18.56 11.81 30.43
CA PRO A 490 17.16 11.35 30.34
C PRO A 490 16.91 10.46 29.11
N PRO A 491 15.91 9.55 29.13
CA PRO A 491 15.60 8.70 27.99
C PRO A 491 14.86 9.49 26.90
N LEU A 492 15.13 9.15 25.64
CA LEU A 492 14.35 9.60 24.50
C LEU A 492 12.89 9.14 24.65
N ARG A 493 11.94 10.03 24.39
CA ARG A 493 10.49 9.78 24.53
C ARG A 493 9.71 10.42 23.39
N PHE A 494 8.60 9.80 23.02
CA PHE A 494 7.62 10.44 22.16
C PHE A 494 6.96 11.60 22.90
N ARG A 495 6.71 12.71 22.20
CA ARG A 495 5.99 13.87 22.72
C ARG A 495 5.17 14.54 21.62
N GLY A 496 4.14 15.28 22.01
CA GLY A 496 3.52 16.29 21.17
C GLY A 496 4.13 17.67 21.42
N ILE A 497 3.74 18.66 20.61
CA ILE A 497 4.06 20.06 20.89
C ILE A 497 3.29 20.56 22.13
N PRO A 498 3.80 21.57 22.87
CA PRO A 498 3.11 22.12 24.03
C PRO A 498 1.70 22.62 23.71
N ASP A 499 0.75 22.46 24.63
CA ASP A 499 -0.65 22.92 24.44
C ASP A 499 -0.74 24.43 24.12
N SER A 500 0.16 25.23 24.71
CA SER A 500 0.24 26.67 24.45
C SER A 500 0.72 27.01 23.03
N LEU A 501 1.48 26.12 22.38
CA LEU A 501 1.85 26.27 20.98
C LEU A 501 0.70 25.76 20.09
N ALA A 502 0.06 24.66 20.47
CA ALA A 502 -1.07 24.09 19.74
C ALA A 502 -2.27 25.06 19.66
N SER A 503 -2.45 25.95 20.64
CA SER A 503 -3.49 26.99 20.61
C SER A 503 -3.33 28.01 19.48
N TYR A 504 -2.19 28.02 18.78
CA TYR A 504 -2.00 28.78 17.55
C TYR A 504 -2.47 28.04 16.30
N HIS A 505 -3.29 26.99 16.46
CA HIS A 505 -3.73 26.08 15.40
C HIS A 505 -2.51 25.51 14.68
N LEU A 506 -1.65 24.90 15.49
CA LEU A 506 -0.46 24.19 15.08
C LEU A 506 -0.53 22.78 15.67
N GLU A 507 0.02 21.81 14.96
CA GLU A 507 0.19 20.45 15.47
C GLU A 507 1.52 19.89 14.95
N GLY A 508 2.16 19.01 15.71
CA GLY A 508 3.43 18.41 15.31
C GLY A 508 3.45 16.92 15.58
N SER A 509 3.69 16.10 14.56
CA SER A 509 3.65 14.64 14.68
C SER A 509 4.68 14.13 15.68
N GLU A 510 4.27 13.28 16.63
CA GLU A 510 5.18 12.64 17.57
C GLU A 510 6.17 11.72 16.84
N CYS A 511 5.74 11.14 15.73
CA CYS A 511 6.55 10.30 14.84
C CYS A 511 7.60 11.10 14.05
N CYS A 512 7.42 12.42 13.93
CA CYS A 512 8.43 13.32 13.39
C CYS A 512 9.35 13.87 14.48
N LEU A 513 8.76 14.35 15.59
CA LEU A 513 9.49 14.99 16.70
C LEU A 513 10.50 14.05 17.35
N ILE A 514 10.22 12.73 17.37
CA ILE A 514 11.16 11.74 17.89
C ILE A 514 12.53 11.79 17.19
N HIS A 515 12.59 12.16 15.90
CA HIS A 515 13.84 12.28 15.14
C HIS A 515 14.59 13.56 15.51
N THR A 516 13.88 14.66 15.75
CA THR A 516 14.50 15.92 16.15
C THR A 516 15.07 15.86 17.57
N ASP A 517 14.48 15.01 18.41
CA ASP A 517 14.92 14.79 19.78
C ASP A 517 15.98 13.67 19.89
N ASN A 518 16.12 12.83 18.86
CA ASN A 518 17.08 11.73 18.86
C ASN A 518 18.51 12.25 18.61
N PRO A 519 19.45 12.10 19.56
CA PRO A 519 20.81 12.56 19.40
C PRO A 519 21.56 11.86 18.24
N LEU A 520 21.15 10.64 17.88
CA LEU A 520 21.79 9.89 16.80
C LEU A 520 21.35 10.35 15.40
N THR A 521 20.32 11.19 15.29
CA THR A 521 19.87 11.74 14.00
C THR A 521 20.98 12.53 13.32
N VAL A 522 21.75 13.33 14.07
CA VAL A 522 22.84 14.16 13.52
C VAL A 522 24.04 13.30 13.13
N GLU A 523 24.37 12.30 13.95
CA GLU A 523 25.56 11.44 13.75
C GLU A 523 25.35 10.39 12.66
N LYS A 524 24.19 9.73 12.69
CA LYS A 524 23.91 8.55 11.87
C LYS A 524 22.84 8.77 10.80
N GLY A 525 22.14 9.90 10.80
CA GLY A 525 21.12 10.23 9.80
C GLY A 525 19.81 9.45 9.94
N VAL A 526 18.80 9.87 9.18
CA VAL A 526 17.51 9.17 9.06
C VAL A 526 17.31 8.79 7.59
N TYR A 527 16.90 7.54 7.37
CA TYR A 527 16.75 6.98 6.02
C TYR A 527 15.38 6.39 5.79
N LEU A 528 14.74 6.80 4.71
CA LEU A 528 13.61 6.07 4.15
C LEU A 528 14.14 4.97 3.23
N ASN A 529 13.71 3.73 3.42
CA ASN A 529 14.11 2.60 2.57
C ASN A 529 13.07 2.36 1.46
N PRO A 530 13.39 2.63 0.17
CA PRO A 530 12.44 2.48 -0.93
C PRO A 530 12.06 1.04 -1.24
N LEU A 531 12.81 0.06 -0.71
CA LEU A 531 12.61 -1.37 -0.93
C LEU A 531 11.70 -2.00 0.12
N VAL A 532 11.31 -1.23 1.13
CA VAL A 532 10.44 -1.65 2.22
C VAL A 532 9.13 -0.88 2.08
N ARG A 533 8.14 -1.52 1.47
CA ARG A 533 6.83 -0.94 1.20
C ARG A 533 5.80 -1.77 1.95
N VAL A 534 4.96 -1.13 2.75
CA VAL A 534 3.97 -1.80 3.61
C VAL A 534 2.58 -1.25 3.33
N GLY A 535 1.55 -2.04 3.58
CA GLY A 535 0.16 -1.66 3.26
C GLY A 535 -0.75 -1.75 4.47
N TYR A 536 -1.70 -0.83 4.65
CA TYR A 536 -2.73 -0.94 5.72
C TYR A 536 -3.79 -2.01 5.41
N SER A 537 -3.71 -2.68 4.27
CA SER A 537 -4.53 -3.84 3.90
C SER A 537 -3.75 -4.78 3.00
N GLY A 538 -4.17 -6.05 2.91
CA GLY A 538 -3.59 -7.02 1.98
C GLY A 538 -3.64 -6.52 0.53
N ALA A 539 -4.76 -5.92 0.12
CA ALA A 539 -4.90 -5.33 -1.21
C ALA A 539 -3.91 -4.18 -1.45
N ALA A 540 -3.71 -3.29 -0.47
CA ALA A 540 -2.75 -2.19 -0.59
C ALA A 540 -1.31 -2.71 -0.66
N TYR A 541 -0.98 -3.74 0.14
CA TYR A 541 0.33 -4.39 0.10
C TYR A 541 0.58 -5.07 -1.25
N THR A 542 -0.36 -5.86 -1.76
CA THR A 542 -0.24 -6.54 -3.07
C THR A 542 -0.11 -5.54 -4.22
N ALA A 543 -0.87 -4.44 -4.20
CA ALA A 543 -0.82 -3.43 -5.25
C ALA A 543 0.55 -2.73 -5.38
N VAL A 544 1.34 -2.68 -4.30
CA VAL A 544 2.72 -2.18 -4.34
C VAL A 544 3.75 -3.30 -4.54
N HIS A 545 3.36 -4.57 -4.54
CA HIS A 545 4.23 -5.71 -4.86
C HIS A 545 3.69 -6.53 -6.05
N PRO A 546 3.49 -5.92 -7.24
CA PRO A 546 3.13 -6.70 -8.43
C PRO A 546 4.25 -7.68 -8.80
N MET A 547 3.90 -8.74 -9.53
CA MET A 547 4.88 -9.71 -10.06
C MET A 547 5.92 -9.05 -10.99
N MET A 548 5.53 -7.94 -11.64
CA MET A 548 6.38 -7.15 -12.52
C MET A 548 6.84 -5.85 -11.83
N ASN A 549 7.25 -4.85 -12.60
CA ASN A 549 7.70 -3.58 -12.06
C ASN A 549 6.51 -2.76 -11.49
N TRP A 550 6.63 -2.36 -10.22
CA TRP A 550 5.65 -1.54 -9.53
C TRP A 550 5.59 -0.08 -10.03
N LEU A 551 6.61 0.37 -10.76
CA LEU A 551 6.62 1.66 -11.46
C LEU A 551 6.66 1.46 -12.97
N SER A 552 5.53 1.70 -13.63
CA SER A 552 5.45 1.67 -15.09
C SER A 552 6.18 2.86 -15.74
N VAL A 553 6.56 2.73 -17.01
CA VAL A 553 7.17 3.81 -17.81
C VAL A 553 6.35 5.09 -17.76
N GLY A 554 5.01 4.95 -17.91
CA GLY A 554 4.09 6.08 -17.83
C GLY A 554 4.14 6.79 -16.48
N ARG A 555 4.14 6.04 -15.37
CA ARG A 555 4.23 6.58 -14.01
C ARG A 555 5.58 7.26 -13.76
N ILE A 556 6.67 6.71 -14.29
CA ILE A 556 8.00 7.33 -14.19
C ILE A 556 8.00 8.67 -14.92
N LEU A 557 7.53 8.71 -16.17
CA LEU A 557 7.50 9.93 -16.96
C LEU A 557 6.60 11.00 -16.32
N GLU A 558 5.37 10.62 -15.94
CA GLU A 558 4.42 11.48 -15.25
C GLU A 558 5.01 12.03 -13.95
N GLY A 559 5.61 11.16 -13.13
CA GLY A 559 6.21 11.51 -11.85
C GLY A 559 7.39 12.47 -11.99
N LEU A 560 8.30 12.21 -12.94
CA LEU A 560 9.46 13.08 -13.19
C LEU A 560 9.03 14.49 -13.61
N TRP A 561 8.06 14.61 -14.53
CA TRP A 561 7.58 15.91 -15.01
C TRP A 561 6.72 16.64 -13.99
N THR A 562 5.82 15.94 -13.32
CA THR A 562 5.01 16.51 -12.23
C THR A 562 5.91 17.03 -11.12
N ASN A 563 6.93 16.27 -10.71
CA ASN A 563 7.90 16.71 -9.72
C ASN A 563 8.68 17.96 -10.20
N ARG A 564 9.15 17.99 -11.46
CA ARG A 564 9.84 19.15 -12.05
C ARG A 564 8.99 20.42 -11.98
N LEU A 565 7.71 20.33 -12.35
CA LEU A 565 6.78 21.46 -12.32
C LEU A 565 6.47 21.92 -10.89
N ARG A 566 6.21 20.98 -9.98
CA ARG A 566 5.88 21.29 -8.57
C ARG A 566 7.02 21.98 -7.83
N ARG A 567 8.29 21.71 -8.18
CA ARG A 567 9.44 22.42 -7.61
C ARG A 567 9.52 23.90 -7.99
N LEU A 568 8.84 24.33 -9.05
CA LEU A 568 8.76 25.75 -9.42
C LEU A 568 7.65 26.49 -8.66
N GLY A 569 6.80 25.76 -7.92
CA GLY A 569 5.72 26.33 -7.12
C GLY A 569 6.22 26.92 -5.80
N ILE A 570 5.53 27.95 -5.31
CA ILE A 570 5.81 28.62 -4.02
C ILE A 570 4.87 28.15 -2.88
N THR A 571 4.02 27.15 -3.13
CA THR A 571 2.97 26.73 -2.19
C THR A 571 3.51 26.17 -0.89
N SER A 572 4.57 25.34 -0.93
CA SER A 572 5.23 24.82 0.27
C SER A 572 5.82 25.95 1.12
N TRP A 573 6.51 26.90 0.48
CA TRP A 573 7.07 28.05 1.15
C TRP A 573 6.00 28.91 1.86
N LEU A 574 4.85 29.14 1.20
CA LEU A 574 3.74 29.87 1.81
C LEU A 574 3.20 29.17 3.07
N LYS A 575 3.07 27.84 3.04
CA LYS A 575 2.63 27.06 4.22
C LYS A 575 3.62 27.18 5.37
N GLU A 576 4.89 26.97 5.10
CA GLU A 576 5.97 27.03 6.10
C GLU A 576 6.10 28.42 6.71
N GLU A 577 5.93 29.47 5.90
CA GLU A 577 5.93 30.86 6.37
C GLU A 577 4.79 31.14 7.36
N VAL A 578 3.60 30.56 7.15
CA VAL A 578 2.48 30.67 8.10
C VAL A 578 2.83 29.98 9.43
N VAL A 579 3.39 28.77 9.38
CA VAL A 579 3.86 28.05 10.56
C VAL A 579 4.90 28.88 11.30
N ARG A 580 5.94 29.35 10.60
CA ARG A 580 7.02 30.17 11.15
C ARG A 580 6.50 31.39 11.90
N ARG A 581 5.60 32.16 11.30
CA ARG A 581 4.99 33.35 11.93
C ARG A 581 4.17 33.02 13.17
N ARG A 582 3.51 31.85 13.22
CA ARG A 582 2.74 31.41 14.39
C ARG A 582 3.66 30.99 15.53
N VAL A 583 4.70 30.20 15.21
CA VAL A 583 5.73 29.79 16.18
C VAL A 583 6.48 31.00 16.75
N GLU A 584 6.85 31.98 15.92
CA GLU A 584 7.52 33.21 16.36
C GLU A 584 6.65 34.05 17.29
N ARG A 585 5.34 34.19 16.98
CA ARG A 585 4.39 34.87 17.87
C ARG A 585 4.26 34.17 19.22
N TRP A 586 4.22 32.84 19.24
CA TRP A 586 4.21 32.07 20.48
C TRP A 586 5.51 32.23 21.27
N ARG A 587 6.67 32.17 20.59
CA ARG A 587 8.00 32.36 21.20
C ARG A 587 8.15 33.75 21.83
N ALA A 588 7.57 34.78 21.21
CA ALA A 588 7.63 36.15 21.73
C ALA A 588 6.89 36.34 23.07
N LEU A 589 5.99 35.43 23.47
CA LEU A 589 5.24 35.54 24.72
C LEU A 589 6.08 35.20 25.97
N SER A 590 7.13 34.39 25.85
CA SER A 590 7.95 33.96 26.98
C SER A 590 9.29 33.43 26.51
N ALA A 591 10.37 33.79 27.20
CA ALA A 591 11.70 33.24 26.95
C ALA A 591 11.80 31.72 27.17
N ARG A 592 10.83 31.12 27.90
CA ARG A 592 10.74 29.66 28.09
C ARG A 592 10.04 28.92 26.94
N ASN A 593 9.40 29.65 26.02
CA ASN A 593 8.71 29.06 24.89
C ASN A 593 9.72 28.71 23.80
N GLU A 594 10.12 27.45 23.76
CA GLU A 594 11.00 26.93 22.72
C GLU A 594 10.49 25.60 22.18
N GLU A 595 10.59 25.43 20.85
CA GLU A 595 10.30 24.19 20.16
C GLU A 595 11.38 23.98 19.10
N TYR A 596 12.14 22.90 19.25
CA TYR A 596 13.26 22.56 18.39
C TYR A 596 12.81 21.81 17.12
N GLY A 597 11.68 21.10 17.18
CA GLY A 597 11.14 20.29 16.10
C GLY A 597 10.27 21.06 15.11
N LYS A 598 10.66 22.28 14.72
CA LYS A 598 9.84 23.16 13.85
C LYS A 598 9.50 22.55 12.50
N LEU A 599 10.38 21.72 11.95
CA LEU A 599 10.17 21.01 10.68
C LEU A 599 8.98 20.03 10.73
N CYS A 600 8.59 19.60 11.93
CA CYS A 600 7.48 18.68 12.16
C CYS A 600 6.12 19.37 12.32
N ILE A 601 6.11 20.72 12.39
CA ILE A 601 4.92 21.49 12.72
C ILE A 601 4.15 21.84 11.46
N ILE A 602 2.85 21.60 11.49
CA ILE A 602 1.91 21.96 10.42
C ILE A 602 0.78 22.85 10.95
N THR A 603 0.09 23.53 10.04
CA THR A 603 -1.10 24.34 10.35
C THR A 603 -2.35 23.45 10.41
N GLU A 604 -2.48 22.68 11.47
CA GLU A 604 -3.66 21.85 11.74
C GLU A 604 -3.96 21.81 13.24
N MET A 605 -5.14 21.29 13.58
CA MET A 605 -5.51 20.92 14.94
C MET A 605 -6.17 19.54 14.89
N GLN A 606 -5.66 18.58 15.66
CA GLN A 606 -6.12 17.19 15.64
C GLN A 606 -6.61 16.75 17.02
N ILE A 607 -7.88 16.35 17.11
CA ILE A 607 -8.49 15.83 18.33
C ILE A 607 -8.75 14.33 18.22
N LEU A 608 -8.82 13.68 19.37
CA LEU A 608 -9.34 12.31 19.46
C LEU A 608 -10.84 12.32 19.19
N HIS A 609 -11.32 11.36 18.41
CA HIS A 609 -12.72 11.21 18.04
C HIS A 609 -13.14 9.76 18.19
N ARG A 610 -14.44 9.48 18.41
CA ARG A 610 -14.95 8.12 18.65
C ARG A 610 -14.43 7.09 17.64
N TYR A 611 -14.48 7.43 16.35
CA TYR A 611 -14.01 6.54 15.27
C TYR A 611 -12.57 6.81 14.83
N GLY A 612 -11.74 7.36 15.71
CA GLY A 612 -10.31 7.61 15.48
C GLY A 612 -9.93 9.02 15.90
N TRP A 613 -9.90 9.94 14.94
CA TRP A 613 -9.50 11.33 15.16
C TRP A 613 -10.16 12.25 14.13
N ALA A 614 -10.17 13.56 14.41
CA ALA A 614 -10.74 14.57 13.53
C ALA A 614 -9.87 15.82 13.45
N HIS A 615 -9.93 16.51 12.31
CA HIS A 615 -9.43 17.88 12.17
C HIS A 615 -10.47 18.87 12.72
N VAL A 616 -10.00 19.97 13.31
CA VAL A 616 -10.85 21.01 13.91
C VAL A 616 -10.50 22.39 13.40
#